data_AF-A0A8H3B173-F1
#
_entry.id   AF-A0A8H3B173-F1
#
_cell.length_a   1.000
_cell.length_b   1.000
_cell.length_c   1.000
_cell.angle_alpha   90.00
_cell.angle_beta   90.00
_cell.angle_gamma   90.00
#
_symmetry.space_group_name_H-M   'P 1'
#
loop_
_entity.id
_entity.type
_entity.pdbx_description
1 polymer ?
#
loop_
_entity_poly.entity_id
_entity_poly.type
_entity_poly.pdbx_seq_one_letter_code
_entity_poly.pdbx_strand_id
1 'polypeptide(L)'
;MHPVLRVRSGNVLASNAFVRHIPIIPKVGLKNIRLSSTTASPNEASLSWPEYLTIRKKKRRWEVATTIPSTFLALTLGLSYFGSIESDPSSLIFGVEPIYIYGVATMGCGGLGYLLGPVVGNSLWRMTHRQILPRIEARDVQFYQHIVKNRVDPSRQTATNPVPDFYGG
;
A
#
# COMPACT_ATOMS: atom_id res chain seq x y z
N MET A 1 85.71 -7.99 25.44
CA MET A 1 86.31 -8.19 26.76
C MET A 1 85.89 -7.06 27.67
N HIS A 2 85.31 -7.46 28.81
CA HIS A 2 84.96 -6.72 30.02
C HIS A 2 83.86 -5.63 30.01
N PRO A 3 83.09 -5.63 31.11
CA PRO A 3 81.72 -5.15 31.24
C PRO A 3 81.77 -3.72 31.80
N VAL A 4 80.64 -3.12 32.19
CA VAL A 4 80.57 -2.21 33.36
C VAL A 4 79.14 -1.64 33.46
N LEU A 5 78.49 -2.00 34.58
CA LEU A 5 77.68 -1.17 35.47
C LEU A 5 76.45 -0.46 34.85
N ARG A 6 75.30 -0.32 35.52
CA ARG A 6 75.14 0.03 36.93
C ARG A 6 73.65 -0.05 37.29
N VAL A 7 73.41 -0.61 38.46
CA VAL A 7 72.18 -0.48 39.26
C VAL A 7 71.80 0.99 39.49
N ARG A 8 70.51 1.33 39.40
CA ARG A 8 69.85 2.46 40.09
C ARG A 8 68.33 2.24 40.08
N SER A 9 67.74 1.55 41.05
CA SER A 9 67.31 2.05 42.37
C SER A 9 66.64 3.43 42.36
N GLY A 10 65.31 3.41 42.54
CA GLY A 10 64.51 4.39 43.27
C GLY A 10 64.27 5.75 42.61
N ASN A 11 63.01 6.09 42.33
CA ASN A 11 62.17 6.86 43.27
C ASN A 11 60.79 7.15 42.63
N VAL A 12 59.69 6.72 43.27
CA VAL A 12 58.77 7.50 44.12
C VAL A 12 58.18 8.74 43.43
N LEU A 13 56.84 8.78 43.45
CA LEU A 13 55.92 9.93 43.58
C LEU A 13 54.94 10.16 42.42
N ALA A 14 53.74 10.61 42.83
CA ALA A 14 52.59 11.09 42.08
C ALA A 14 51.58 9.99 41.68
N SER A 15 50.57 9.70 42.51
CA SER A 15 49.36 10.53 42.68
C SER A 15 48.64 10.78 41.36
N ASN A 16 47.59 10.02 41.09
CA ASN A 16 46.23 10.55 41.00
C ASN A 16 45.24 9.42 40.73
N ALA A 17 44.32 9.23 41.68
CA ALA A 17 43.13 8.42 41.51
C ALA A 17 42.25 9.07 40.43
N PHE A 18 42.31 8.53 39.21
CA PHE A 18 41.40 8.92 38.14
C PHE A 18 40.12 8.09 38.27
N VAL A 19 39.08 8.73 38.80
CA VAL A 19 37.70 8.27 38.85
C VAL A 19 37.27 7.80 37.45
N ARG A 20 37.10 6.49 37.27
CA ARG A 20 36.53 5.91 36.05
C ARG A 20 35.03 6.24 36.00
N HIS A 21 34.66 7.32 35.33
CA HIS A 21 33.29 7.51 34.87
C HIS A 21 33.03 6.56 33.69
N ILE A 22 32.21 5.53 33.92
CA ILE A 22 31.66 4.68 32.87
C ILE A 22 30.48 5.44 32.26
N PRO A 23 30.51 5.84 30.97
CA PRO A 23 29.32 6.37 30.33
C PRO A 23 28.35 5.22 30.04
N ILE A 24 27.19 5.23 30.72
CA ILE A 24 26.04 4.39 30.42
C ILE A 24 25.43 4.94 29.13
N ILE A 25 25.73 4.32 27.99
CA ILE A 25 25.10 4.63 26.71
C ILE A 25 23.67 4.06 26.75
N PRO A 26 22.61 4.89 26.60
CA PRO A 26 21.26 4.37 26.50
C PRO A 26 21.11 3.59 25.17
N LYS A 27 20.75 2.31 25.25
CA LYS A 27 20.35 1.50 24.10
C LYS A 27 18.98 1.99 23.61
N VAL A 28 18.97 3.05 22.80
CA VAL A 28 17.78 3.44 22.04
C VAL A 28 17.57 2.37 20.97
N GLY A 29 16.42 1.70 21.04
CA GLY A 29 16.05 0.61 20.14
C GLY A 29 16.06 1.08 18.68
N LEU A 30 17.06 0.61 17.93
CA LEU A 30 17.07 0.64 16.48
C LEU A 30 15.87 -0.19 16.02
N LYS A 31 14.80 0.48 15.57
CA LYS A 31 13.77 -0.16 14.74
C LYS A 31 14.51 -0.81 13.57
N ASN A 32 14.34 -2.12 13.39
CA ASN A 32 14.85 -2.86 12.23
C ASN A 32 14.34 -2.21 10.94
N ILE A 33 15.15 -1.32 10.35
CA ILE A 33 14.97 -0.88 8.97
C ILE A 33 15.40 -2.07 8.12
N ARG A 34 14.43 -2.88 7.67
CA ARG A 34 14.70 -3.88 6.62
C ARG A 34 15.01 -3.13 5.33
N LEU A 35 16.29 -2.91 5.08
CA LEU A 35 16.80 -2.48 3.77
C LEU A 35 16.70 -3.69 2.83
N SER A 36 15.60 -3.80 2.10
CA SER A 36 15.52 -4.73 0.98
C SER A 36 16.40 -4.21 -0.16
N SER A 37 17.66 -4.66 -0.19
CA SER A 37 18.51 -4.49 -1.37
C SER A 37 17.94 -5.37 -2.49
N THR A 38 17.27 -4.73 -3.44
CA THR A 38 16.99 -5.39 -4.72
C THR A 38 18.22 -5.17 -5.56
N THR A 39 19.09 -6.17 -5.65
CA THR A 39 20.03 -6.24 -6.77
C THR A 39 19.18 -6.29 -8.04
N ALA A 40 19.17 -5.20 -8.79
CA ALA A 40 18.53 -5.13 -10.09
C ALA A 40 19.22 -6.17 -10.99
N SER A 41 18.61 -7.35 -11.09
CA SER A 41 19.03 -8.36 -12.05
C SER A 41 18.55 -7.90 -13.43
N PRO A 42 19.41 -7.91 -14.47
CA PRO A 42 19.15 -7.32 -15.78
C PRO A 42 18.25 -8.21 -16.65
N ASN A 43 17.14 -8.71 -16.10
CA ASN A 43 16.07 -9.40 -16.81
C ASN A 43 14.79 -8.56 -16.72
N GLU A 44 14.74 -7.50 -17.53
CA GLU A 44 13.75 -6.41 -17.54
C GLU A 44 12.31 -6.79 -17.98
N ALA A 45 11.95 -8.08 -17.98
CA ALA A 45 10.64 -8.55 -18.45
C ALA A 45 9.72 -9.13 -17.37
N SER A 46 10.19 -9.41 -16.15
CA SER A 46 9.36 -10.07 -15.13
C SER A 46 9.29 -9.29 -13.80
N LEU A 47 8.08 -8.82 -13.48
CA LEU A 47 7.74 -8.06 -12.26
C LEU A 47 8.01 -8.89 -11.00
N SER A 48 8.77 -8.41 -10.01
CA SER A 48 9.08 -9.24 -8.84
C SER A 48 7.82 -9.67 -8.06
N TRP A 49 7.83 -10.84 -7.41
CA TRP A 49 6.68 -11.35 -6.63
C TRP A 49 6.08 -10.36 -5.61
N PRO A 50 6.88 -9.71 -4.74
CA PRO A 50 6.33 -8.75 -3.79
C PRO A 50 5.71 -7.54 -4.51
N GLU A 51 6.34 -7.09 -5.59
CA GLU A 51 5.85 -5.97 -6.39
C GLU A 51 4.52 -6.31 -7.08
N TYR A 52 4.40 -7.49 -7.68
CA TYR A 52 3.14 -8.01 -8.25
C TYR A 52 2.00 -8.02 -7.22
N LEU A 53 2.24 -8.56 -6.02
CA LEU A 53 1.23 -8.59 -4.96
C LEU A 53 0.86 -7.19 -4.46
N THR A 54 1.81 -6.26 -4.42
CA THR A 54 1.51 -4.86 -4.07
C THR A 54 0.68 -4.17 -5.14
N ILE A 55 0.95 -4.43 -6.42
CA ILE A 55 0.20 -3.87 -7.55
C ILE A 55 -1.25 -4.34 -7.52
N ARG A 56 -1.49 -5.62 -7.21
CA ARG A 56 -2.84 -6.16 -7.07
C ARG A 56 -3.63 -5.51 -5.92
N LYS A 57 -2.97 -5.23 -4.78
CA LYS A 57 -3.56 -4.46 -3.67
C LYS A 57 -3.82 -3.00 -4.05
N LYS A 58 -2.89 -2.39 -4.81
CA LYS A 58 -3.02 -1.00 -5.28
C LYS A 58 -4.24 -0.86 -6.19
N LYS A 59 -4.48 -1.77 -7.14
CA LYS A 59 -5.65 -1.73 -8.04
C LYS A 59 -6.97 -1.53 -7.28
N ARG A 60 -7.21 -2.30 -6.21
CA ARG A 60 -8.42 -2.17 -5.38
C ARG A 60 -8.51 -0.83 -4.66
N ARG A 61 -7.38 -0.24 -4.24
CA ARG A 61 -7.34 1.09 -3.61
C ARG A 61 -7.65 2.21 -4.60
N TRP A 62 -7.28 2.05 -5.87
CA TRP A 62 -7.56 3.04 -6.92
C TRP A 62 -9.05 3.15 -7.25
N GLU A 63 -9.77 2.02 -7.24
CA GLU A 63 -11.24 2.01 -7.39
C GLU A 63 -11.92 2.81 -6.26
N VAL A 64 -11.47 2.62 -5.01
CA VAL A 64 -12.01 3.37 -3.87
C VAL A 64 -11.60 4.84 -3.90
N ALA A 65 -10.34 5.12 -4.22
CA ALA A 65 -9.78 6.48 -4.23
C ALA A 65 -10.44 7.38 -5.27
N THR A 66 -10.87 6.83 -6.40
CA THR A 66 -11.52 7.58 -7.49
C THR A 66 -13.00 7.81 -7.27
N THR A 67 -13.62 7.09 -6.33
CA THR A 67 -15.04 7.25 -6.00
C THR A 67 -15.32 8.59 -5.31
N ILE A 68 -14.42 9.03 -4.42
CA ILE A 68 -14.54 10.32 -3.72
C ILE A 68 -14.56 11.52 -4.70
N PRO A 69 -13.54 11.71 -5.57
CA PRO A 69 -13.55 12.82 -6.52
C PRO A 69 -14.64 12.68 -7.58
N SER A 70 -14.99 11.46 -8.00
CA SER A 70 -16.09 11.22 -8.94
C SER A 70 -17.44 11.68 -8.36
N THR A 71 -17.71 11.34 -7.09
CA THR A 71 -18.93 11.77 -6.39
C THR A 71 -18.95 13.29 -6.21
N PHE A 72 -17.82 13.88 -5.81
CA PHE A 72 -17.71 15.32 -5.64
C PHE A 72 -17.93 16.07 -6.96
N LEU A 73 -17.30 15.61 -8.04
CA LEU A 73 -17.45 16.17 -9.38
C LEU A 73 -18.91 16.07 -9.85
N ALA A 74 -19.55 14.91 -9.68
CA ALA A 74 -20.95 14.74 -10.02
C ALA A 74 -21.84 15.70 -9.21
N LEU A 75 -21.64 15.80 -7.89
CA LEU A 75 -22.39 16.74 -7.05
C LEU A 75 -22.17 18.20 -7.46
N THR A 76 -20.92 18.60 -7.74
CA THR A 76 -20.63 19.97 -8.21
C THR A 76 -21.31 20.25 -9.54
N LEU A 77 -21.28 19.32 -10.49
CA LEU A 77 -21.97 19.47 -11.77
C LEU A 77 -23.48 19.54 -11.61
N GLY A 78 -24.07 18.65 -10.79
CA GLY A 78 -25.50 18.65 -10.52
C GLY A 78 -25.95 19.96 -9.87
N LEU A 79 -25.23 20.41 -8.83
CA LEU A 79 -25.55 21.65 -8.13
C LEU A 79 -25.37 22.88 -9.03
N SER A 80 -24.31 22.93 -9.84
CA SER A 80 -24.09 24.00 -10.81
C SER A 80 -25.17 24.04 -11.88
N TYR A 81 -25.63 22.87 -12.33
CA TYR A 81 -26.67 22.77 -13.34
C TYR A 81 -28.02 23.25 -12.79
N PHE A 82 -28.46 22.71 -11.65
CA PHE A 82 -29.74 23.10 -11.04
C PHE A 82 -29.73 24.53 -10.50
N GLY A 83 -28.59 25.03 -10.02
CA GLY A 83 -28.45 26.43 -9.58
C GLY A 83 -28.47 27.45 -10.73
N SER A 84 -28.22 27.02 -11.97
CA SER A 84 -28.30 27.88 -13.15
C SER A 84 -29.70 27.93 -13.77
N ILE A 85 -30.63 27.07 -13.33
CA ILE A 85 -32.02 27.07 -13.77
C ILE A 85 -32.78 28.04 -12.88
N GLU A 86 -33.34 29.10 -13.47
CA GLU A 86 -34.21 30.04 -12.78
C GLU A 86 -35.45 29.28 -12.28
N SER A 87 -35.57 29.14 -10.96
CA SER A 87 -36.68 28.42 -10.32
C SER A 87 -37.71 29.42 -9.82
N ASP A 88 -38.74 29.70 -10.61
CA ASP A 88 -39.87 30.51 -10.16
C ASP A 88 -40.67 29.73 -9.09
N PRO A 89 -40.70 30.18 -7.81
CA PRO A 89 -41.34 29.47 -6.71
C PRO A 89 -42.88 29.46 -6.81
N SER A 90 -43.45 30.18 -7.77
CA SER A 90 -44.88 30.20 -8.08
C SER A 90 -45.31 29.05 -8.99
N SER A 91 -44.36 28.37 -9.64
CA SER A 91 -44.63 27.29 -10.58
C SER A 91 -44.40 25.93 -9.92
N LEU A 92 -45.50 25.23 -9.62
CA LEU A 92 -45.45 23.87 -9.13
C LEU A 92 -45.03 22.94 -10.27
N ILE A 93 -43.87 22.30 -10.15
CA ILE A 93 -43.40 21.29 -11.10
C ILE A 93 -43.99 19.94 -10.63
N PHE A 94 -44.82 19.30 -11.46
CA PHE A 94 -45.53 18.06 -11.09
C PHE A 94 -46.42 18.17 -9.82
N GLY A 95 -46.86 19.37 -9.44
CA GLY A 95 -47.64 19.59 -8.22
C GLY A 95 -46.81 19.58 -6.93
N VAL A 96 -45.48 19.59 -7.04
CA VAL A 96 -44.53 19.60 -5.93
C VAL A 96 -43.66 20.85 -6.02
N GLU A 97 -43.26 21.39 -4.87
CA GLU A 97 -42.32 22.52 -4.81
C GLU A 97 -40.97 22.17 -5.50
N PRO A 98 -40.42 23.05 -6.36
CA PRO A 98 -39.18 22.81 -7.10
C PRO A 98 -37.98 22.38 -6.23
N ILE A 99 -37.92 22.86 -4.98
CA ILE A 99 -36.83 22.55 -4.04
C ILE A 99 -36.70 21.05 -3.75
N TYR A 100 -37.82 20.31 -3.66
CA TYR A 100 -37.78 18.88 -3.39
C TYR A 100 -37.29 18.10 -4.61
N ILE A 101 -37.73 18.50 -5.81
CA ILE A 101 -37.33 17.85 -7.06
C ILE A 101 -35.83 18.04 -7.30
N TYR A 102 -35.32 19.26 -7.15
CA TYR A 102 -33.89 19.52 -7.28
C TYR A 102 -33.07 18.88 -6.17
N GLY A 103 -33.60 18.80 -4.94
CA GLY A 103 -32.95 18.08 -3.85
C GLY A 103 -32.77 16.60 -4.16
N VAL A 104 -33.83 15.92 -4.60
CA VAL A 104 -33.78 14.51 -5.00
C VAL A 104 -32.92 14.32 -6.26
N ALA A 105 -33.01 15.21 -7.24
CA ALA A 105 -32.20 15.14 -8.45
C ALA A 105 -30.69 15.31 -8.15
N THR A 106 -30.33 16.22 -7.24
CA THR A 106 -28.95 16.43 -6.78
C THR A 106 -28.44 15.22 -6.00
N MET A 107 -29.26 14.64 -5.11
CA MET A 107 -28.94 13.37 -4.44
C MET A 107 -28.75 12.23 -5.45
N GLY A 108 -29.60 12.16 -6.48
CA GLY A 108 -29.47 11.21 -7.59
C GLY A 108 -28.16 11.38 -8.35
N CYS A 109 -27.75 12.62 -8.61
CA CYS A 109 -26.47 12.92 -9.25
C CYS A 109 -25.28 12.44 -8.39
N GLY A 110 -25.31 12.67 -7.08
CA GLY A 110 -24.29 12.15 -6.15
C GLY A 110 -24.25 10.62 -6.12
N GLY A 111 -25.42 9.98 -6.06
CA GLY A 111 -25.53 8.51 -6.14
C GLY A 111 -24.93 7.96 -7.45
N LEU A 112 -25.27 8.55 -8.59
CA LEU A 112 -24.69 8.17 -9.88
C LEU A 112 -23.17 8.39 -9.93
N GLY A 113 -22.68 9.51 -9.41
CA GLY A 113 -21.24 9.78 -9.30
C GLY A 113 -20.49 8.75 -8.45
N TYR A 114 -21.14 8.27 -7.37
CA TYR A 114 -20.62 7.19 -6.53
C TYR A 114 -20.56 5.86 -7.27
N LEU A 115 -21.63 5.48 -8.00
CA LEU A 115 -21.66 4.24 -8.79
C LEU A 115 -20.65 4.25 -9.95
N LEU A 116 -20.45 5.41 -10.59
CA LEU A 116 -19.50 5.58 -11.68
C LEU A 116 -18.04 5.59 -11.20
N GLY A 117 -17.79 5.88 -9.91
CA GLY A 117 -16.47 5.97 -9.32
C GLY A 117 -15.55 4.78 -9.63
N PRO A 118 -15.92 3.53 -9.28
CA PRO A 118 -15.10 2.35 -9.54
C PRO A 118 -14.87 2.07 -11.04
N VAL A 119 -15.86 2.37 -11.89
CA VAL A 119 -15.77 2.16 -13.34
C VAL A 119 -14.75 3.13 -13.94
N VAL A 120 -14.86 4.41 -13.61
CA VAL A 120 -13.92 5.46 -14.02
C VAL A 120 -12.53 5.18 -13.45
N GLY A 121 -12.45 4.75 -12.19
CA GLY A 121 -11.19 4.38 -11.53
C GLY A 121 -10.44 3.24 -12.19
N ASN A 122 -11.14 2.16 -12.53
CA ASN A 122 -10.54 1.04 -13.25
C ASN A 122 -10.10 1.45 -14.67
N SER A 123 -10.89 2.29 -15.35
CA SER A 123 -10.51 2.82 -16.67
C SER A 123 -9.24 3.68 -16.59
N LEU A 124 -9.19 4.63 -15.65
CA LEU A 124 -8.04 5.51 -15.45
C LEU A 124 -6.78 4.74 -15.04
N TRP A 125 -6.93 3.73 -14.17
CA TRP A 125 -5.82 2.84 -13.79
C TRP A 125 -5.25 2.09 -15.00
N ARG A 126 -6.12 1.51 -15.85
CA ARG A 126 -5.67 0.81 -17.06
C ARG A 126 -4.97 1.74 -18.03
N MET A 127 -5.48 2.96 -18.19
CA MET A 127 -4.89 3.96 -19.07
C MET A 127 -3.50 4.41 -18.59
N THR A 128 -3.37 4.71 -17.29
CA THR A 128 -2.11 5.15 -16.68
C THR A 128 -1.06 4.04 -16.59
N HIS A 129 -1.46 2.81 -16.28
CA HIS A 129 -0.57 1.67 -16.09
C HIS A 129 -0.45 0.75 -17.31
N ARG A 130 -0.82 1.25 -18.51
CA ARG A 130 -0.84 0.47 -19.76
C ARG A 130 0.46 -0.26 -20.09
N GLN A 131 1.60 0.34 -19.71
CA GLN A 131 2.93 -0.23 -19.95
C GLN A 131 3.27 -1.40 -19.02
N ILE A 132 2.61 -1.48 -17.85
CA ILE A 132 2.84 -2.50 -16.83
C ILE A 132 1.84 -3.65 -16.99
N LEU A 133 0.69 -3.42 -17.64
CA LEU A 133 -0.33 -4.44 -17.96
C LEU A 133 0.25 -5.73 -18.58
N PRO A 134 1.06 -5.70 -19.66
CA PRO A 134 1.57 -6.94 -20.25
C PRO A 134 2.50 -7.71 -19.28
N ARG A 135 3.22 -6.99 -18.41
CA ARG A 135 4.09 -7.59 -17.38
C ARG A 135 3.27 -8.22 -16.25
N ILE A 136 2.14 -7.61 -15.89
CA ILE A 136 1.20 -8.14 -14.89
C ILE A 136 0.54 -9.40 -15.44
N GLU A 137 0.07 -9.38 -16.68
CA GLU A 137 -0.60 -10.51 -17.32
C GLU A 137 0.33 -11.74 -17.43
N ALA A 138 1.58 -11.53 -17.85
CA ALA A 138 2.58 -12.60 -17.87
C ALA A 138 2.80 -13.21 -16.47
N ARG A 139 2.79 -12.40 -15.41
CA ARG A 139 2.92 -12.89 -14.03
C ARG A 139 1.62 -13.51 -13.49
N ASP A 140 0.45 -13.03 -13.91
CA ASP A 140 -0.86 -13.62 -13.58
C ASP A 140 -0.95 -15.06 -14.08
N VAL A 141 -0.47 -15.33 -15.30
CA VAL A 141 -0.40 -16.69 -15.86
C VAL A 141 0.51 -17.59 -15.01
N GLN A 142 1.70 -17.11 -14.66
CA GLN A 142 2.64 -17.87 -13.84
C GLN A 142 2.10 -18.13 -12.42
N PHE A 143 1.42 -17.15 -11.84
CA PHE A 143 0.74 -17.28 -10.56
C PHE A 143 -0.38 -18.33 -10.60
N TYR A 144 -1.19 -18.31 -11.67
CA TYR A 144 -2.22 -19.31 -11.87
C TYR A 144 -1.63 -20.73 -11.98
N GLN A 145 -0.58 -20.90 -12.79
CA GLN A 145 0.13 -22.18 -12.91
C GLN A 145 0.70 -22.65 -11.57
N HIS A 146 1.25 -21.73 -10.77
CA HIS A 146 1.75 -22.06 -9.43
C HIS A 146 0.64 -22.51 -8.48
N ILE A 147 -0.52 -21.83 -8.49
CA ILE A 147 -1.69 -22.23 -7.71
C ILE A 147 -2.17 -23.60 -8.16
N VAL A 148 -2.37 -23.82 -9.47
CA VAL A 148 -2.88 -25.09 -10.00
C VAL A 148 -1.96 -26.24 -9.61
N LYS A 149 -0.65 -26.06 -9.75
CA LYS A 149 0.34 -27.06 -9.35
C LYS A 149 0.32 -27.38 -7.84
N ASN A 150 0.00 -26.39 -7.01
CA ASN A 150 -0.01 -26.52 -5.55
C ASN A 150 -1.42 -26.75 -4.96
N ARG A 151 -2.45 -26.90 -5.81
CA ARG A 151 -3.80 -27.27 -5.35
C ARG A 151 -3.77 -28.75 -5.01
N VAL A 152 -4.07 -29.07 -3.75
CA VAL A 152 -4.29 -30.45 -3.32
C VAL A 152 -5.50 -30.98 -4.08
N ASP A 153 -5.33 -32.06 -4.84
CA ASP A 153 -6.42 -32.73 -5.54
C ASP A 153 -7.42 -33.27 -4.50
N PRO A 154 -8.67 -32.79 -4.44
CA PRO A 154 -9.64 -33.23 -3.45
C PRO A 154 -10.02 -34.71 -3.64
N SER A 155 -9.80 -35.27 -4.83
CA SER A 155 -9.99 -36.69 -5.15
C SER A 155 -8.96 -37.61 -4.50
N ARG A 156 -7.82 -37.08 -4.02
CA ARG A 156 -6.80 -37.84 -3.27
C ARG A 156 -7.01 -37.76 -1.75
N GLN A 157 -8.05 -37.07 -1.29
CA GLN A 157 -8.44 -37.00 0.12
C GLN A 157 -9.39 -38.15 0.46
N THR A 158 -8.83 -39.32 0.77
CA THR A 158 -9.58 -40.39 1.47
C THR A 158 -9.48 -40.11 2.97
N ALA A 159 -10.51 -40.44 3.75
CA ALA A 159 -10.58 -40.25 5.22
C ALA A 159 -9.40 -40.85 6.03
N THR A 160 -8.55 -41.64 5.37
CA THR A 160 -7.34 -42.28 5.91
C THR A 160 -6.06 -41.43 5.77
N ASN A 161 -6.05 -40.35 4.98
CA ASN A 161 -4.88 -39.47 4.82
C ASN A 161 -5.25 -37.99 5.06
N PRO A 162 -5.30 -37.54 6.32
CA PRO A 162 -5.64 -36.15 6.64
C PRO A 162 -4.62 -35.16 6.06
N VAL A 163 -5.13 -34.01 5.62
CA VAL A 163 -4.36 -32.94 4.97
C VAL A 163 -3.35 -32.36 5.97
N PRO A 164 -2.08 -32.15 5.60
CA PRO A 164 -1.13 -31.47 6.47
C PRO A 164 -1.60 -30.02 6.71
N ASP A 165 -1.80 -29.69 7.98
CA ASP A 165 -2.28 -28.40 8.44
C ASP A 165 -1.21 -27.32 8.18
N PHE A 166 -1.26 -26.64 7.03
CA PHE A 166 -0.31 -25.56 6.70
C PHE A 166 -0.64 -24.21 7.36
N TYR A 167 -1.71 -24.16 8.14
CA TYR A 167 -2.15 -22.99 8.90
C TYR A 167 -2.37 -23.38 10.35
N GLY A 168 -1.29 -23.82 11.02
CA GLY A 168 -1.24 -23.87 12.47
C GLY A 168 -1.40 -22.46 13.04
N GLY A 169 -2.35 -22.31 13.98
CA GLY A 169 -2.54 -21.10 14.77
C GLY A 169 -1.40 -20.85 15.75
#